data_AF-A0A7W6C3U7-F1
#
_entry.id   AF-A0A7W6C3U7-F1
#
_cell.length_a   1.000
_cell.length_b   1.000
_cell.length_c   1.000
_cell.angle_alpha   90.00
_cell.angle_beta   90.00
_cell.angle_gamma   90.00
#
_symmetry.space_group_name_H-M   'P 1'
#
loop_
_entity.id
_entity.type
_entity.pdbx_description
1 polymer ?
#
loop_
_entity_poly.entity_id
_entity_poly.type
_entity_poly.pdbx_seq_one_letter_code
_entity_poly.pdbx_strand_id
1 'polypeptide(L)'
;MATGQVSEMRQRQPARWGRNLLLLAVLLVVALTAWSWTRLRVTARTNTALAAQTGCLCRFAAGRSLASCEADPAVKRDWVGLHQDAAARSLTASVPLLASQTARWSPETGCVMDGWKD
;
A
#
# COMPACT_ATOMS: atom_id res chain seq x y z
N MET A 1 53.23 53.54 15.14
CA MET A 1 52.33 53.67 13.98
C MET A 1 52.57 52.46 13.07
N ALA A 2 51.63 51.52 13.01
CA ALA A 2 51.43 50.56 11.92
C ALA A 2 50.19 49.72 12.27
N THR A 3 49.06 50.21 11.79
CA THR A 3 47.82 49.48 11.49
C THR A 3 48.11 48.34 10.50
N GLY A 4 47.40 47.22 10.45
CA GLY A 4 46.18 46.83 11.11
C GLY A 4 45.89 45.35 10.84
N GLN A 5 45.15 44.74 11.75
CA GLN A 5 44.46 43.49 11.51
C GLN A 5 43.21 43.79 10.69
N VAL A 6 43.00 43.07 9.60
CA VAL A 6 41.63 42.65 9.25
C VAL A 6 41.70 41.23 8.75
N SER A 7 41.52 40.30 9.68
CA SER A 7 41.14 38.93 9.42
C SER A 7 39.89 38.99 8.54
N GLU A 8 40.03 38.69 7.24
CA GLU A 8 38.90 38.51 6.34
C GLU A 8 38.06 37.36 6.89
N MET A 9 37.07 37.75 7.68
CA MET A 9 35.96 36.91 8.09
C MET A 9 35.42 36.26 6.83
N ARG A 10 35.65 34.95 6.71
CA ARG A 10 34.96 34.01 5.84
C ARG A 10 33.46 34.13 6.09
N GLN A 11 32.86 35.19 5.55
CA GLN A 11 31.47 35.55 5.72
C GLN A 11 30.61 34.63 4.86
N ARG A 12 30.26 33.50 5.47
CA ARG A 12 28.92 32.94 5.51
C ARG A 12 28.15 32.88 4.18
N GLN A 13 28.26 31.76 3.46
CA GLN A 13 27.07 31.15 2.84
C GLN A 13 26.90 29.62 3.09
N PRO A 14 27.15 29.08 4.31
CA PRO A 14 26.88 27.67 4.59
C PRO A 14 25.38 27.31 4.54
N ALA A 15 24.50 28.31 4.74
CA ALA A 15 23.05 28.09 4.79
C ALA A 15 22.44 27.69 3.44
N ARG A 16 22.99 28.18 2.31
CA ARG A 16 22.47 27.82 0.97
C ARG A 16 22.90 26.41 0.57
N TRP A 17 24.14 26.03 0.87
CA TRP A 17 24.66 24.71 0.54
C TRP A 17 24.03 23.62 1.41
N GLY A 18 23.89 23.86 2.73
CA GLY A 18 23.17 22.97 3.63
C GLY A 18 21.69 22.82 3.27
N ARG A 19 21.02 23.93 2.90
CA ARG A 19 19.64 23.89 2.41
C ARG A 19 19.51 23.12 1.10
N ASN A 20 20.42 23.31 0.16
CA ASN A 20 20.39 22.58 -1.12
C ASN A 20 20.67 21.09 -0.93
N LEU A 21 21.58 20.71 -0.03
CA LEU A 21 21.82 19.31 0.37
C LEU A 21 20.58 18.69 1.02
N LEU A 22 19.91 19.42 1.91
CA LEU A 22 18.67 18.95 2.54
C LEU A 22 17.55 18.79 1.51
N LEU A 23 17.40 19.75 0.58
CA LEU A 23 16.44 19.64 -0.52
C LEU A 23 16.73 18.43 -1.42
N LEU A 24 18.00 18.19 -1.76
CA LEU A 24 18.43 17.01 -2.52
C LEU A 24 18.11 15.72 -1.77
N ALA A 25 18.40 15.65 -0.47
CA ALA A 25 18.10 14.48 0.35
C ALA A 25 16.59 14.20 0.40
N VAL A 26 15.77 15.24 0.60
CA VAL A 26 14.31 15.12 0.59
C VAL A 26 13.80 14.64 -0.78
N LEU A 27 14.29 15.23 -1.88
CA LEU A 27 13.92 14.78 -3.23
C LEU A 27 14.28 13.32 -3.48
N LEU A 28 15.44 12.88 -2.99
CA LEU A 28 15.91 11.49 -3.15
C LEU A 28 15.03 10.52 -2.34
N VAL A 29 14.66 10.86 -1.10
CA VAL A 29 13.71 10.09 -0.30
C VAL A 29 12.34 10.03 -0.97
N VAL A 30 11.83 11.14 -1.50
CA VAL A 30 10.55 11.18 -2.23
C VAL A 30 10.60 10.30 -3.49
N ALA A 31 11.70 10.35 -4.24
CA ALA A 31 11.86 9.51 -5.43
C ALA A 31 11.91 8.01 -5.08
N LEU A 32 12.66 7.63 -4.03
CA LEU A 32 12.76 6.24 -3.58
C LEU A 32 11.42 5.73 -3.04
N THR A 33 10.73 6.53 -2.23
CA THR A 33 9.41 6.18 -1.69
C THR A 33 8.39 6.02 -2.83
N ALA A 34 8.33 6.96 -3.77
CA ALA A 34 7.45 6.86 -4.94
C ALA A 34 7.74 5.60 -5.78
N TRP A 35 9.02 5.28 -6.02
CA TRP A 35 9.39 4.04 -6.71
C TRP A 35 8.90 2.83 -5.93
N SER A 36 9.23 2.72 -4.64
CA SER A 36 8.82 1.58 -3.82
C SER A 36 7.30 1.42 -3.78
N TRP A 37 6.56 2.53 -3.74
CA TRP A 37 5.10 2.54 -3.70
C TRP A 37 4.48 1.88 -4.93
N THR A 38 5.02 2.13 -6.12
CA THR A 38 4.52 1.48 -7.34
C THR A 38 4.69 -0.04 -7.29
N ARG A 39 5.81 -0.55 -6.79
CA ARG A 39 6.02 -1.99 -6.65
C ARG A 39 5.09 -2.59 -5.59
N LEU A 40 4.94 -1.91 -4.45
CA LEU A 40 4.03 -2.35 -3.38
C LEU A 40 2.57 -2.40 -3.86
N ARG A 41 2.12 -1.42 -4.64
CA ARG A 41 0.76 -1.41 -5.19
C ARG A 41 0.49 -2.62 -6.08
N VAL A 42 1.44 -3.03 -6.93
CA VAL A 42 1.27 -4.22 -7.78
C VAL A 42 1.11 -5.49 -6.94
N THR A 43 1.98 -5.70 -5.95
CA THR A 43 1.90 -6.86 -5.05
C THR A 43 0.65 -6.83 -4.16
N ALA A 44 0.26 -5.65 -3.68
CA ALA A 44 -0.96 -5.50 -2.89
C ALA A 44 -2.19 -5.87 -3.71
N ARG A 45 -2.26 -5.41 -4.97
CA ARG A 45 -3.34 -5.77 -5.88
C ARG A 45 -3.47 -7.29 -6.08
N THR A 46 -2.38 -7.99 -6.38
CA THR A 46 -2.40 -9.46 -6.53
C THR A 46 -2.83 -10.16 -5.25
N ASN A 47 -2.35 -9.69 -4.10
CA ASN A 47 -2.70 -10.27 -2.81
C ASN A 47 -4.17 -10.05 -2.46
N THR A 48 -4.70 -8.84 -2.70
CA THR A 48 -6.13 -8.56 -2.48
C THR A 48 -7.02 -9.39 -3.41
N ALA A 49 -6.63 -9.60 -4.66
CA ALA A 49 -7.40 -10.45 -5.58
C ALA A 49 -7.47 -11.90 -5.09
N LEU A 50 -6.32 -12.47 -4.71
CA LEU A 50 -6.26 -13.83 -4.18
C LEU A 50 -7.04 -13.96 -2.86
N ALA A 51 -6.92 -12.99 -1.96
CA ALA A 51 -7.65 -12.98 -0.69
C ALA A 51 -9.17 -12.87 -0.90
N ALA A 52 -9.62 -12.02 -1.83
CA ALA A 52 -11.04 -11.89 -2.15
C ALA A 52 -11.61 -13.18 -2.75
N GLN A 53 -10.88 -13.82 -3.65
CA GLN A 53 -11.32 -15.06 -4.29
C GLN A 53 -11.35 -16.24 -3.31
N THR A 54 -10.27 -16.45 -2.55
CA THR A 54 -10.17 -17.53 -1.56
C THR A 54 -11.18 -17.32 -0.41
N GLY A 55 -11.34 -16.09 0.07
CA GLY A 55 -12.35 -15.74 1.06
C GLY A 55 -13.77 -15.99 0.57
N CYS A 56 -14.08 -15.63 -0.68
CA CYS A 56 -15.38 -15.89 -1.30
C CYS A 56 -15.66 -17.40 -1.38
N LEU A 57 -14.68 -18.20 -1.84
CA LEU A 57 -14.82 -19.66 -1.93
C LEU A 57 -15.02 -20.28 -0.54
N CYS A 58 -14.21 -19.89 0.44
CA CYS A 58 -14.32 -20.38 1.80
C CYS A 58 -15.69 -20.05 2.44
N ARG A 59 -16.22 -18.85 2.17
CA ARG A 59 -17.48 -18.39 2.75
C ARG A 59 -18.71 -19.00 2.06
N PHE A 60 -18.77 -18.91 0.73
CA PHE A 60 -19.98 -19.25 -0.04
C PHE A 60 -19.94 -20.66 -0.61
N ALA A 61 -18.78 -21.17 -1.05
CA ALA A 61 -18.67 -22.54 -1.56
C ALA A 61 -18.49 -23.56 -0.43
N ALA A 62 -17.64 -23.28 0.56
CA ALA A 62 -17.42 -24.18 1.71
C ALA A 62 -18.36 -23.91 2.90
N GLY A 63 -19.16 -22.84 2.87
CA GLY A 63 -20.17 -22.54 3.90
C GLY A 63 -19.60 -22.16 5.27
N ARG A 64 -18.30 -21.82 5.38
CA ARG A 64 -17.65 -21.50 6.66
C ARG A 64 -17.95 -20.07 7.11
N SER A 65 -17.68 -19.74 8.37
CA SER A 65 -17.74 -18.36 8.85
C SER A 65 -16.58 -17.52 8.32
N LEU A 66 -16.78 -16.22 8.13
CA LEU A 66 -15.74 -15.31 7.63
C LEU A 66 -14.49 -15.33 8.52
N ALA A 67 -14.66 -15.35 9.85
CA ALA A 67 -13.57 -15.42 10.81
C ALA A 67 -12.69 -16.67 10.63
N SER A 68 -13.27 -17.82 10.25
CA SER A 68 -12.49 -19.02 9.96
C SER A 68 -11.69 -18.89 8.66
N CYS A 69 -12.18 -18.10 7.70
CA CYS A 69 -11.48 -17.85 6.44
C CYS A 69 -10.36 -16.81 6.62
N GLU A 70 -10.58 -15.79 7.46
CA GLU A 70 -9.57 -14.80 7.85
C GLU A 70 -8.44 -15.41 8.69
N ALA A 71 -8.73 -16.47 9.44
CA ALA A 71 -7.72 -17.20 10.20
C ALA A 71 -6.77 -18.03 9.32
N ASP A 72 -7.10 -18.26 8.03
CA ASP A 72 -6.26 -19.00 7.10
C ASP A 72 -4.99 -18.18 6.79
N PRO A 73 -3.77 -18.71 6.96
CA PRO A 73 -2.53 -18.01 6.64
C PRO A 73 -2.41 -17.59 5.15
N ALA A 74 -3.15 -18.23 4.25
CA ALA A 74 -3.24 -17.80 2.85
C ALA A 74 -3.95 -16.44 2.70
N VAL A 75 -4.87 -16.13 3.61
CA VAL A 75 -5.71 -14.93 3.63
C VAL A 75 -5.16 -13.90 4.61
N LYS A 76 -4.66 -14.36 5.76
CA LYS A 76 -4.05 -13.56 6.83
C LYS A 76 -2.68 -13.06 6.40
N ARG A 77 -2.66 -11.99 5.62
CA ARG A 77 -1.49 -11.13 5.44
C ARG A 77 -1.65 -9.92 6.34
N ASP A 78 -0.55 -9.47 6.94
CA ASP A 78 -0.53 -8.49 8.05
C ASP A 78 -1.25 -7.14 7.80
N TRP A 79 -1.76 -6.91 6.59
CA TRP A 79 -2.44 -5.69 6.19
C TRP A 79 -3.64 -5.93 5.25
N VAL A 80 -4.09 -7.17 5.08
CA VAL A 80 -5.26 -7.48 4.25
C VAL A 80 -6.49 -7.58 5.14
N GLY A 81 -7.37 -6.59 5.05
CA GLY A 81 -8.69 -6.61 5.68
C GLY A 81 -9.71 -7.23 4.75
N LEU A 82 -10.56 -8.10 5.31
CA LEU A 82 -11.70 -8.69 4.61
C LEU A 82 -13.00 -8.06 5.09
N HIS A 83 -13.89 -7.78 4.15
CA HIS A 83 -15.22 -7.23 4.42
C HIS A 83 -16.24 -8.05 3.65
N GLN A 84 -17.20 -8.65 4.36
CA GLN A 84 -18.29 -9.40 3.74
C GLN A 84 -19.52 -8.51 3.59
N ASP A 85 -20.18 -8.59 2.43
CA ASP A 85 -21.55 -8.14 2.23
C ASP A 85 -22.42 -9.38 1.94
N ALA A 86 -23.21 -9.78 2.95
CA ALA A 86 -24.09 -10.94 2.85
C ALA A 86 -25.29 -10.70 1.92
N ALA A 87 -25.75 -9.45 1.79
CA ALA A 87 -26.91 -9.11 0.97
C ALA A 87 -26.56 -9.16 -0.52
N ALA A 88 -25.41 -8.57 -0.89
CA ALA A 88 -24.90 -8.60 -2.25
C ALA A 88 -24.15 -9.89 -2.61
N ARG A 89 -24.00 -10.82 -1.64
CA ARG A 89 -23.18 -12.04 -1.75
C ARG A 89 -21.78 -11.73 -2.27
N SER A 90 -21.17 -10.68 -1.72
CA SER A 90 -19.87 -10.19 -2.14
C SER A 90 -18.89 -10.17 -0.97
N LEU A 91 -17.60 -10.20 -1.31
CA LEU A 91 -16.52 -10.25 -0.36
C LEU A 91 -15.37 -9.39 -0.89
N THR A 92 -15.03 -8.37 -0.13
CA THR A 92 -14.02 -7.37 -0.49
C THR A 92 -12.78 -7.58 0.35
N ALA A 93 -11.63 -7.75 -0.31
CA ALA A 93 -10.33 -7.70 0.33
C ALA A 93 -9.68 -6.35 0.03
N SER A 94 -9.16 -5.70 1.06
CA SER A 94 -8.49 -4.41 0.91
C SER A 94 -7.21 -4.35 1.72
N VAL A 95 -6.19 -3.75 1.11
CA VAL A 95 -4.98 -3.32 1.79
C VAL A 95 -5.03 -1.80 1.87
N PRO A 96 -5.05 -1.22 3.09
CA PRO A 96 -5.13 0.23 3.27
C PRO A 96 -4.11 0.97 2.40
N LEU A 97 -4.56 2.01 1.69
CA LEU A 97 -3.74 2.90 0.85
C LEU A 97 -3.11 2.27 -0.40
N LEU A 98 -3.25 0.96 -0.63
CA LEU A 98 -2.56 0.26 -1.71
C LEU A 98 -3.51 -0.34 -2.75
N ALA A 99 -4.50 -1.12 -2.33
CA ALA A 99 -5.41 -1.82 -3.24
C ALA A 99 -6.70 -2.29 -2.57
N SER A 100 -7.76 -2.45 -3.35
CA SER A 100 -9.01 -3.08 -2.92
C SER A 100 -9.60 -3.89 -4.06
N GLN A 101 -9.98 -5.14 -3.80
CA GLN A 101 -10.61 -6.02 -4.79
C GLN A 101 -11.84 -6.70 -4.19
N THR A 102 -12.89 -6.82 -4.99
CA THR A 102 -14.15 -7.46 -4.60
C THR A 102 -14.40 -8.70 -5.44
N ALA A 103 -14.89 -9.76 -4.80
CA ALA A 103 -15.41 -10.95 -5.45
C ALA A 103 -16.89 -11.12 -5.13
N ARG A 104 -17.69 -11.48 -6.13
CA ARG A 104 -19.13 -11.74 -6.03
C ARG A 104 -19.42 -13.21 -6.29
N TRP A 105 -20.29 -13.79 -5.48
CA TRP A 105 -20.74 -15.16 -5.64
C TRP A 105 -21.96 -15.23 -6.57
N SER A 106 -21.84 -16.01 -7.64
CA SER A 106 -22.94 -16.44 -8.50
C SER A 106 -23.11 -17.96 -8.40
N PRO A 107 -24.35 -18.48 -8.28
CA PRO A 107 -24.59 -19.92 -8.24
C PRO A 107 -24.27 -20.63 -9.57
N GLU A 108 -24.29 -19.94 -10.71
CA GLU A 108 -23.99 -20.54 -12.02
C GLU A 108 -22.50 -20.53 -12.38
N THR A 109 -21.72 -19.56 -11.88
CA THR A 109 -20.30 -19.39 -12.24
C THR A 109 -19.32 -19.45 -11.06
N GLY A 110 -19.83 -19.51 -9.83
CA GLY A 110 -19.04 -19.51 -8.60
C GLY A 110 -18.60 -18.11 -8.17
N CYS A 111 -17.40 -18.01 -7.60
CA CYS A 111 -16.81 -16.73 -7.19
C CYS A 111 -16.19 -16.01 -8.38
N VAL A 112 -16.85 -14.96 -8.85
CA VAL A 112 -16.37 -14.10 -9.94
C VAL A 112 -15.81 -12.80 -9.36
N MET A 113 -14.67 -12.36 -9.86
CA MET A 113 -14.09 -11.08 -9.44
C MET A 113 -14.77 -9.89 -10.11
N ASP A 114 -14.94 -8.82 -9.35
CA ASP A 114 -15.29 -7.53 -9.94
C ASP A 114 -14.15 -6.99 -10.80
N GLY A 115 -14.53 -6.28 -11.87
CA GLY A 115 -13.60 -5.60 -12.75
C GLY A 115 -12.64 -4.73 -11.94
N TRP A 116 -11.37 -4.77 -12.31
CA TRP A 116 -10.31 -4.03 -11.66
C TRP A 116 -10.61 -2.54 -11.74
N LYS A 117 -10.65 -1.87 -10.58
CA LYS A 117 -10.76 -0.41 -10.51
C LYS A 117 -9.34 0.13 -10.38
N ASP A 118 -8.90 0.91 -11.37
CA ASP A 118 -7.54 1.47 -11.45
C ASP A 118 -7.22 2.50 -10.36
#